data_AF-A0A6G7Y8W8-F1
#
_entry.id   AF-A0A6G7Y8W8-F1
#
_cell.length_a   1.000
_cell.length_b   1.000
_cell.length_c   1.000
_cell.angle_alpha   90.00
_cell.angle_beta   90.00
_cell.angle_gamma   90.00
#
_symmetry.space_group_name_H-M   'P 1'
#
loop_
_entity.id
_entity.type
_entity.pdbx_description
1 polymer ?
#
loop_
_entity_poly.entity_id
_entity_poly.type
_entity_poly.pdbx_seq_one_letter_code
_entity_poly.pdbx_strand_id
1 'polypeptide(L)'
;MARYGWAAAGWAVAGLLVALAFAGMFTIGVFVLPVAAAVVALLVWRTAGRGWPGLLVGVAALVLWIAARNRLGPGEVCTPMPDGTSCTEYYDPVPLLVAGCALLVVAALGLVAGGVRAARRGAAAAAAR
;
A
#
# COMPACT_ATOMS: atom_id res chain seq x y z
N MET A 1 10.85 -3.10 -19.44
CA MET A 1 10.64 -2.92 -17.99
C MET A 1 9.97 -1.58 -17.64
N ALA A 2 10.38 -0.45 -18.23
CA ALA A 2 9.82 0.88 -17.94
C ALA A 2 8.28 0.99 -18.01
N ARG A 3 7.63 0.27 -18.94
CA ARG A 3 6.16 0.27 -19.13
C ARG A 3 5.38 -0.41 -18.00
N TYR A 4 6.03 -1.25 -17.19
CA TYR A 4 5.38 -1.94 -16.06
C TYR A 4 5.62 -1.21 -14.73
N GLY A 5 6.75 -0.49 -14.63
CA GLY A 5 7.12 0.28 -13.44
C GLY A 5 6.13 1.41 -13.14
N TRP A 6 5.73 2.19 -14.15
CA TRP A 6 4.77 3.29 -13.93
C TRP A 6 3.37 2.77 -13.54
N ALA A 7 2.95 1.62 -14.10
CA ALA A 7 1.67 1.01 -13.74
C ALA A 7 1.70 0.54 -12.27
N ALA A 8 2.75 -0.18 -11.86
CA ALA A 8 2.91 -0.61 -10.48
C ALA A 8 3.02 0.58 -9.51
N ALA A 9 3.74 1.64 -9.87
CA ALA A 9 3.83 2.86 -9.07
C ALA A 9 2.47 3.56 -8.94
N GLY A 10 1.72 3.69 -10.04
CA GLY A 10 0.36 4.24 -10.02
C GLY A 10 -0.56 3.44 -9.11
N TRP A 11 -0.50 2.10 -9.20
CA TRP A 11 -1.25 1.22 -8.31
C TRP A 11 -0.82 1.36 -6.84
N ALA A 12 0.47 1.59 -6.55
CA ALA A 12 0.93 1.88 -5.19
C ALA A 12 0.38 3.19 -4.64
N VAL A 13 0.35 4.25 -5.45
CA VAL A 13 -0.33 5.50 -5.06
C VAL A 13 -1.82 5.25 -4.81
N ALA A 14 -2.49 4.48 -5.68
CA ALA A 14 -3.90 4.14 -5.51
C ALA A 14 -4.16 3.37 -4.19
N GLY A 15 -3.33 2.38 -3.87
CA GLY A 15 -3.43 1.62 -2.63
C GLY A 15 -3.22 2.48 -1.39
N LEU A 16 -2.28 3.41 -1.43
CA LEU A 16 -2.06 4.37 -0.34
C LEU A 16 -3.30 5.27 -0.15
N LEU A 17 -3.87 5.80 -1.24
CA LEU A 17 -5.07 6.63 -1.18
C LEU A 17 -6.29 5.85 -0.66
N VAL A 18 -6.46 4.60 -1.11
CA VAL A 18 -7.53 3.73 -0.61
C VAL A 18 -7.35 3.48 0.89
N ALA A 19 -6.16 3.09 1.33
CA ALA A 19 -5.90 2.84 2.74
C ALA A 19 -6.12 4.11 3.59
N LEU A 20 -5.71 5.29 3.09
CA LEU A 20 -5.91 6.57 3.76
C LEU A 20 -7.39 6.95 3.83
N ALA A 21 -8.16 6.71 2.77
CA ALA A 21 -9.60 6.96 2.75
C ALA A 21 -10.32 6.13 3.82
N PHE A 22 -9.96 4.85 3.99
CA PHE A 22 -10.54 3.99 5.02
C PHE A 22 -10.06 4.37 6.43
N ALA A 23 -8.76 4.59 6.63
CA ALA A 23 -8.22 4.96 7.94
C ALA A 23 -8.77 6.31 8.43
N GLY A 24 -9.03 7.24 7.52
CA GLY A 24 -9.57 8.56 7.81
C GLY A 24 -11.07 8.71 7.56
N MET A 25 -11.85 7.63 7.44
CA MET A 25 -13.22 7.67 6.88
C MET A 25 -14.12 8.78 7.46
N PHE A 26 -14.04 9.01 8.76
CA PHE A 26 -14.85 10.01 9.48
C PHE A 26 -14.20 11.40 9.58
N THR A 27 -13.03 11.62 8.98
CA THR A 27 -12.32 12.90 8.95
C THR A 27 -12.02 13.33 7.50
N ILE A 28 -10.81 13.09 7.02
CA ILE A 28 -10.37 13.46 5.66
C ILE A 28 -10.78 12.42 4.61
N GLY A 29 -11.12 11.20 5.05
CA GLY A 29 -11.34 10.04 4.20
C GLY A 29 -12.51 10.18 3.25
N VAL A 30 -13.59 10.86 3.64
CA VAL A 30 -14.74 11.15 2.77
C VAL A 30 -14.34 11.96 1.53
N PHE A 31 -13.33 12.84 1.65
CA PHE A 31 -12.81 13.63 0.53
C PHE A 31 -11.75 12.88 -0.27
N VAL A 32 -10.98 12.00 0.37
CA VAL A 32 -9.95 11.18 -0.31
C VAL A 32 -10.58 10.04 -1.09
N LEU A 33 -11.70 9.47 -0.62
CA LEU A 33 -12.39 8.34 -1.25
C LEU A 33 -12.75 8.56 -2.73
N PRO A 34 -13.38 9.69 -3.15
CA PRO A 34 -13.68 9.91 -4.56
C PRO A 34 -12.42 10.03 -5.42
N VAL A 35 -11.34 10.60 -4.88
CA VAL A 35 -10.05 10.68 -5.56
C VAL A 35 -9.44 9.29 -5.72
N ALA A 36 -9.45 8.48 -4.66
CA ALA A 36 -8.98 7.10 -4.70
C ALA A 36 -9.75 6.27 -5.74
N ALA A 37 -11.09 6.39 -5.76
CA ALA A 37 -11.95 5.71 -6.72
C ALA A 37 -11.64 6.13 -8.18
N ALA A 38 -11.46 7.43 -8.43
CA ALA A 38 -11.11 7.95 -9.74
C ALA A 38 -9.73 7.44 -10.21
N VAL A 39 -8.72 7.43 -9.33
CA VAL A 39 -7.39 6.90 -9.65
C VAL A 39 -7.46 5.40 -9.95
N VAL A 40 -8.18 4.62 -9.15
CA VAL A 40 -8.38 3.18 -9.40
C VAL A 40 -9.08 2.95 -10.74
N ALA A 41 -10.19 3.66 -11.02
CA ALA A 41 -10.91 3.55 -12.28
C ALA A 41 -10.03 3.89 -13.49
N LEU A 42 -9.25 4.97 -13.40
CA LEU A 42 -8.30 5.39 -14.43
C LEU A 42 -7.23 4.31 -14.69
N LEU A 43 -6.68 3.71 -13.63
CA LEU A 43 -5.64 2.69 -13.74
C LEU A 43 -6.20 1.37 -14.29
N VAL A 44 -7.40 0.95 -13.87
CA VAL A 44 -8.10 -0.19 -14.46
C VAL A 44 -8.27 0.04 -15.97
N TRP A 45 -8.74 1.22 -16.37
CA TRP A 45 -8.94 1.56 -17.79
C TRP A 45 -7.64 1.60 -18.58
N ARG A 46 -6.58 2.21 -18.04
CA ARG A 46 -5.30 2.44 -18.75
C ARG A 46 -4.39 1.21 -18.78
N THR A 47 -4.44 0.34 -17.77
CA THR A 47 -3.52 -0.80 -17.65
C THR A 47 -4.19 -2.15 -17.76
N ALA A 48 -5.52 -2.20 -17.89
CA ALA A 48 -6.32 -3.42 -17.83
C ALA A 48 -5.98 -4.27 -16.58
N GLY A 49 -5.80 -3.59 -15.43
CA GLY A 49 -5.43 -4.23 -14.16
C GLY A 49 -3.97 -4.71 -14.06
N ARG A 50 -3.13 -4.48 -15.07
CA ARG A 50 -1.69 -4.78 -14.98
C ARG A 50 -1.05 -3.85 -13.95
N GLY A 51 -0.22 -4.41 -13.08
CA GLY A 51 0.42 -3.66 -11.99
C GLY A 51 -0.36 -3.62 -10.68
N TRP A 52 -1.53 -4.28 -10.59
CA TRP A 52 -2.34 -4.34 -9.37
C TRP A 52 -1.59 -4.72 -8.08
N PRO A 53 -0.51 -5.54 -8.07
CA PRO A 53 0.22 -5.81 -6.83
C PRO A 53 0.82 -4.55 -6.21
N GLY A 54 1.02 -3.49 -7.00
CA GLY A 54 1.38 -2.17 -6.49
C GLY A 54 0.38 -1.65 -5.46
N LEU A 55 -0.91 -1.93 -5.61
CA LEU A 55 -1.96 -1.55 -4.64
C LEU A 55 -1.64 -2.08 -3.24
N LEU A 56 -1.20 -3.33 -3.15
CA LEU A 56 -0.82 -3.94 -1.88
C LEU A 56 0.41 -3.24 -1.27
N VAL A 57 1.35 -2.76 -2.09
CA VAL A 57 2.50 -1.96 -1.62
C VAL A 57 2.03 -0.65 -1.00
N GLY A 58 1.08 0.04 -1.64
CA GLY A 58 0.50 1.28 -1.12
C GLY A 58 -0.21 1.10 0.22
N VAL A 59 -1.05 0.06 0.31
CA VAL A 59 -1.74 -0.30 1.55
C VAL A 59 -0.73 -0.67 2.64
N ALA A 60 0.23 -1.53 2.32
CA ALA A 60 1.28 -1.94 3.25
C ALA A 60 2.08 -0.75 3.77
N ALA A 61 2.41 0.22 2.92
CA ALA A 61 3.16 1.41 3.31
C ALA A 61 2.43 2.21 4.40
N LEU A 62 1.11 2.41 4.27
CA LEU A 62 0.35 3.10 5.31
C LEU A 62 0.27 2.27 6.60
N VAL A 63 -0.01 0.97 6.49
CA VAL A 63 -0.11 0.08 7.65
C VAL A 63 1.21 0.04 8.44
N LEU A 64 2.33 -0.08 7.74
CA LEU A 64 3.66 -0.07 8.34
C LEU A 64 4.02 1.31 8.92
N TRP A 65 3.57 2.40 8.29
CA TRP A 65 3.72 3.74 8.85
C TRP A 65 2.96 3.88 10.19
N ILE A 66 1.73 3.37 10.27
CA ILE A 66 0.96 3.36 11.53
C ILE A 66 1.68 2.52 12.59
N ALA A 67 2.17 1.32 12.24
CA ALA A 67 2.96 0.49 13.16
C ALA A 67 4.20 1.23 13.67
N ALA A 68 4.94 1.89 12.78
CA ALA A 68 6.13 2.66 13.13
C ALA A 68 5.83 3.85 14.05
N ARG A 69 4.66 4.49 13.91
CA ARG A 69 4.18 5.54 14.82
C ARG A 69 3.79 5.00 16.20
N ASN A 70 3.41 3.73 16.29
CA ASN A 70 2.98 3.07 17.52
C ASN A 70 4.06 2.17 18.16
N ARG A 71 5.32 2.28 17.73
CA ARG A 71 6.42 1.42 18.20
C ARG A 71 6.76 1.50 19.70
N LEU A 72 6.26 2.52 20.40
CA LEU A 72 6.45 2.70 21.84
C LEU A 72 5.34 2.06 22.67
N GLY A 73 4.24 1.64 22.01
CA GLY A 73 3.12 0.95 22.66
C GLY A 73 3.36 -0.55 22.85
N PRO A 74 2.33 -1.27 23.31
CA PRO A 74 0.97 -0.77 23.59
C PRO A 74 0.87 -0.02 24.94
N GLY A 75 -0.13 0.86 25.03
CA GLY A 75 -0.50 1.55 26.26
C GLY A 75 -0.08 3.01 26.31
N GLU A 76 -0.30 3.62 27.47
CA GLU A 76 -0.01 5.04 27.70
C GLU A 76 1.48 5.24 27.98
N VAL A 77 2.11 6.11 27.18
CA VAL A 77 3.50 6.51 27.37
C VAL A 77 3.56 8.00 27.66
N CYS A 78 4.08 8.34 28.83
CA CYS A 78 4.26 9.71 29.29
C CYS A 78 5.69 10.20 29.03
N THR A 79 5.80 11.36 28.40
CA THR A 79 7.08 12.00 28.08
C THR A 79 7.19 13.35 28.79
N PRO A 80 8.32 13.62 29.49
CA PRO A 80 8.52 14.91 30.15
C PRO A 80 8.74 16.02 29.10
N MET A 81 8.16 17.18 29.35
CA MET A 81 8.20 18.38 28.52
C MET A 81 8.58 19.60 29.38
N PRO A 82 9.06 20.70 28.77
CA PRO A 82 9.51 21.88 29.53
C PRO A 82 8.45 22.49 30.46
N ASP A 83 7.17 22.29 30.14
CA ASP A 83 5.99 22.84 30.78
C ASP A 83 5.09 21.77 31.44
N GLY A 84 5.52 20.51 31.48
CA GLY A 84 4.77 19.43 32.13
C GLY A 84 5.09 18.03 31.62
N THR A 85 4.08 17.16 31.60
CA THR A 85 4.18 15.78 31.09
C THR A 85 3.07 15.57 30.08
N SER A 86 3.42 15.08 28.88
CA SER A 86 2.44 14.67 27.87
C SER A 86 2.38 13.17 27.79
N CYS A 87 1.19 12.63 27.99
CA CYS A 87 0.90 11.21 27.85
C CYS A 87 0.18 10.97 26.51
N THR A 88 0.60 9.91 25.81
CA THR A 88 0.01 9.51 24.54
C THR A 88 -0.29 8.02 24.58
N GLU A 89 -1.52 7.67 24.23
CA GLU A 89 -1.96 6.28 24.09
C GLU A 89 -1.48 5.71 22.76
N TYR A 90 -0.82 4.55 22.81
CA TYR A 90 -0.31 3.85 21.64
C TYR A 90 -1.00 2.50 21.42
N TYR A 91 -1.33 2.21 20.17
CA TYR A 91 -1.83 0.89 19.77
C TYR A 91 -0.73 -0.18 19.82
N ASP A 92 -1.11 -1.45 19.90
CA ASP A 92 -0.15 -2.56 19.73
C ASP A 92 0.41 -2.54 18.29
N PRO A 93 1.72 -2.32 18.09
CA PRO A 93 2.30 -2.21 16.75
C PRO A 93 2.50 -3.58 16.07
N VAL A 94 2.53 -4.70 16.82
CA VAL A 94 2.92 -6.01 16.28
C VAL A 94 1.93 -6.54 15.25
N PRO A 95 0.59 -6.52 15.49
CA PRO A 95 -0.37 -6.98 14.49
C PRO A 95 -0.29 -6.20 13.18
N LEU A 96 -0.10 -4.87 13.26
CA LEU A 96 0.03 -4.02 12.07
C LEU A 96 1.34 -4.30 11.33
N LEU A 97 2.45 -4.49 12.05
CA LEU A 97 3.73 -4.84 11.45
C LEU A 97 3.64 -6.16 10.67
N VAL A 98 3.06 -7.19 11.28
CA VAL A 98 2.87 -8.51 10.65
C VAL A 98 1.98 -8.38 9.40
N ALA A 99 0.85 -7.67 9.51
CA ALA A 99 -0.05 -7.46 8.38
C ALA A 99 0.63 -6.70 7.23
N GLY A 100 1.35 -5.63 7.53
CA GLY A 100 2.08 -4.84 6.53
C GLY A 100 3.16 -5.67 5.82
N CYS A 101 3.94 -6.45 6.56
CA CYS A 101 4.94 -7.36 5.99
C CYS A 101 4.29 -8.44 5.12
N ALA A 102 3.19 -9.05 5.56
CA ALA A 102 2.46 -10.05 4.77
C ALA A 102 1.97 -9.48 3.44
N LEU A 103 1.41 -8.26 3.44
CA LEU A 103 0.99 -7.56 2.22
C LEU A 103 2.17 -7.34 1.25
N LEU A 104 3.35 -6.95 1.75
CA LEU A 104 4.55 -6.79 0.91
C LEU A 104 5.00 -8.12 0.29
N VAL A 105 4.94 -9.22 1.05
CA VAL A 105 5.26 -10.56 0.53
C VAL A 105 4.30 -10.94 -0.61
N VAL A 106 3.00 -10.76 -0.40
CA VAL A 106 1.99 -11.05 -1.43
C VAL A 106 2.19 -10.15 -2.67
N ALA A 107 2.51 -8.87 -2.47
CA ALA A 107 2.81 -7.94 -3.54
C ALA A 107 4.01 -8.40 -4.38
N ALA A 108 5.11 -8.76 -3.71
CA ALA A 108 6.33 -9.23 -4.35
C ALA A 108 6.08 -10.51 -5.16
N LEU A 109 5.38 -11.49 -4.59
CA LEU A 109 4.99 -12.72 -5.28
C LEU A 109 4.14 -12.42 -6.52
N GLY A 110 3.18 -11.50 -6.43
CA GLY A 110 2.35 -11.08 -7.55
C GLY A 110 3.15 -10.41 -8.68
N LEU A 111 4.11 -9.55 -8.35
CA LEU A 111 4.98 -8.88 -9.33
C LEU A 111 5.89 -9.90 -10.04
N VAL A 112 6.53 -10.80 -9.30
CA VAL A 112 7.40 -11.84 -9.85
C VAL A 112 6.60 -12.77 -10.76
N ALA A 113 5.46 -13.30 -10.29
CA ALA A 113 4.60 -14.17 -11.08
C ALA A 113 4.10 -13.47 -12.37
N GLY A 114 3.72 -12.19 -12.28
CA GLY A 114 3.32 -11.39 -13.43
C GLY A 114 4.44 -11.21 -14.46
N GLY A 115 5.67 -10.95 -13.98
CA GLY A 115 6.87 -10.84 -14.82
C GLY A 115 7.18 -12.15 -15.55
N VAL A 116 7.16 -13.27 -14.84
CA VAL A 116 7.40 -14.62 -15.42
C VAL A 116 6.36 -14.94 -16.50
N ARG A 117 5.07 -14.68 -16.25
CA ARG A 117 4.00 -14.92 -17.24
C ARG A 117 4.17 -14.05 -18.49
N ALA A 118 4.57 -12.79 -18.32
CA ALA A 118 4.81 -11.90 -19.45
C ALA A 118 6.00 -12.38 -20.31
N ALA A 119 7.09 -12.83 -19.68
CA ALA A 119 8.25 -13.38 -20.37
C ALA A 119 7.90 -14.64 -21.17
N ARG A 120 7.18 -15.58 -20.56
CA ARG A 120 6.73 -16.83 -21.23
C ARG A 120 5.85 -16.56 -22.45
N ARG A 121 4.92 -15.60 -22.36
CA ARG A 121 4.07 -15.20 -23.49
C ARG A 121 4.89 -14.59 -24.64
N GLY A 122 5.93 -13.82 -24.33
CA GLY A 122 6.84 -13.28 -25.33
C GLY A 122 7.63 -14.36 -26.06
N ALA A 123 8.16 -15.34 -25.32
CA ALA A 123 8.89 -16.47 -25.90
C ALA A 123 8.01 -17.34 -26.82
N ALA A 124 6.79 -17.65 -26.39
CA ALA A 124 5.85 -18.42 -27.21
C ALA A 124 5.44 -17.69 -28.50
N ALA A 125 5.23 -16.37 -28.44
CA ALA A 125 4.91 -15.56 -29.61
C ALA A 125 6.09 -15.43 -30.59
N ALA A 126 7.33 -15.52 -30.11
CA ALA A 126 8.52 -15.53 -30.95
C ALA A 126 8.73 -16.89 -31.64
N ALA A 127 8.45 -18.00 -30.95
CA ALA A 127 8.55 -19.35 -31.51
C ALA A 127 7.44 -19.66 -32.55
N ALA A 128 6.35 -18.89 -32.57
CA ALA A 128 5.25 -19.04 -33.52
C ALA A 128 5.43 -18.19 -34.80
N ARG A 129 6.55 -17.46 -34.94
CA ARG A 129 6.93 -16.70 -36.13
C ARG A 129 8.02 -17.44 -36.89
#